data_AF-B0XL97-F1
#
_entry.id   AF-B0XL97-F1
#
_cell.length_a   1.000
_cell.length_b   1.000
_cell.length_c   1.000
_cell.angle_alpha   90.00
_cell.angle_beta   90.00
_cell.angle_gamma   90.00
#
_symmetry.space_group_name_H-M   'P 1'
#
loop_
_entity.id
_entity.type
_entity.pdbx_description
1 polymer ?
#
loop_
_entity_poly.entity_id
_entity_poly.type
_entity_poly.pdbx_seq_one_letter_code
_entity_poly.pdbx_strand_id
1 'polypeptide(L)'
;MIFNDILKFAIGSRHPEQHDDDGDGRQLPGPRAVREVRKALQGANRSQIDKALEQLARGRNDPEWHRKWEVMVRILDKEICQGAAIINAYLAIVESGFRSAELQVREQSFDCWKVLTFIFAKYSQINSPKRVKLICIPLKSSKSKTEMIARRKFEIWWFMVNQLGEELEKFADAVFEPFIYFCFGPSFKTPLCYYFDDSYQEYGTPGKFFDSIKQLSAIALIHMLGPADKVTESLLQQSNGCAASFNLLIPLKPIPARLVSEKLKLLFNSCLECTVLLAQMKDKPYLELNRNLWRNLLARVECEESVTKPEMLAWMQENLSALVKLKQSIGRSLSLKYRTNIPIHFPVTLPLFVAGAGIDQHDMGL
;
A
#
# COMPACT_ATOMS: atom_id res chain seq x y z
N MET A 1 -15.59 35.54 -11.12
CA MET A 1 -16.49 34.86 -12.08
C MET A 1 -15.70 33.80 -12.84
N ILE A 2 -14.75 34.21 -13.70
CA ILE A 2 -13.87 33.34 -14.51
C ILE A 2 -13.31 32.11 -13.76
N PHE A 3 -12.77 32.28 -12.56
CA PHE A 3 -12.16 31.16 -11.82
C PHE A 3 -13.14 30.07 -11.36
N ASN A 4 -14.34 30.46 -10.91
CA ASN A 4 -15.39 29.49 -10.55
C ASN A 4 -15.95 28.81 -11.80
N ASP A 5 -15.99 29.52 -12.93
CA ASP A 5 -16.43 28.95 -14.21
C ASP A 5 -15.38 27.99 -14.79
N ILE A 6 -14.09 28.28 -14.61
CA ILE A 6 -12.97 27.38 -14.92
C ILE A 6 -12.99 26.14 -14.03
N LEU A 7 -13.24 26.29 -12.72
CA LEU A 7 -13.38 25.15 -11.80
C LEU A 7 -14.62 24.32 -12.14
N LYS A 8 -15.75 24.96 -12.44
CA LYS A 8 -16.96 24.27 -12.91
C LYS A 8 -16.74 23.59 -14.25
N PHE A 9 -15.98 24.18 -15.17
CA PHE A 9 -15.59 23.54 -16.43
C PHE A 9 -14.68 22.34 -16.19
N ALA A 10 -13.66 22.47 -15.34
CA ALA A 10 -12.76 21.38 -14.96
C ALA A 10 -13.51 20.23 -14.27
N ILE A 11 -14.48 20.55 -13.41
CA ILE A 11 -15.29 19.56 -12.68
C ILE A 11 -16.44 19.01 -13.55
N GLY A 12 -16.95 19.81 -14.49
CA GLY A 12 -18.19 19.58 -15.24
C GLY A 12 -18.02 19.20 -16.72
N SER A 13 -16.80 19.03 -17.23
CA SER A 13 -16.55 18.54 -18.60
C SER A 13 -16.95 17.05 -18.74
N ARG A 14 -18.25 16.76 -18.75
CA ARG A 14 -18.81 15.58 -19.43
C ARG A 14 -18.97 15.94 -20.90
N HIS A 15 -18.45 15.11 -21.79
CA HIS A 15 -18.96 15.09 -23.16
C HIS A 15 -20.41 14.57 -23.10
N PRO A 16 -21.41 15.28 -23.64
CA PRO A 16 -22.78 14.79 -23.67
C PRO A 16 -22.92 13.85 -24.87
N GLU A 17 -22.33 12.67 -24.81
CA GLU A 17 -22.59 11.56 -25.76
C GLU A 17 -21.91 10.30 -25.24
N GLN A 18 -22.52 9.67 -24.23
CA GLN A 18 -22.50 8.23 -23.99
C GLN A 18 -23.40 7.95 -22.79
N HIS A 19 -24.63 7.54 -23.12
CA HIS A 19 -25.53 6.89 -22.19
C HIS A 19 -24.95 5.50 -21.96
N ASP A 20 -24.27 5.30 -20.82
CA ASP A 20 -24.12 3.98 -20.22
C ASP A 20 -24.38 4.12 -18.72
N ASP A 21 -25.30 3.28 -18.29
CA ASP A 21 -25.88 3.15 -16.97
C ASP A 21 -24.87 2.42 -16.07
N ASP A 22 -23.93 3.16 -15.47
CA ASP A 22 -23.07 2.61 -14.42
C ASP A 22 -22.85 3.65 -13.31
N GLY A 23 -23.40 3.33 -12.14
CA GLY A 23 -23.40 4.16 -10.95
C GLY A 23 -22.05 4.20 -10.25
N ASP A 24 -21.14 5.09 -10.69
CA ASP A 24 -20.17 5.74 -9.80
C ASP A 24 -19.56 6.99 -10.48
N GLY A 25 -20.06 8.17 -10.16
CA GLY A 25 -19.68 9.45 -10.77
C GLY A 25 -18.29 9.99 -10.37
N ARG A 26 -17.24 9.16 -10.42
CA ARG A 26 -15.86 9.47 -9.96
C ARG A 26 -14.84 9.64 -11.10
N GLN A 27 -15.19 10.28 -12.22
CA GLN A 27 -14.17 10.64 -13.22
C GLN A 27 -13.51 11.99 -12.88
N LEU A 28 -12.22 11.97 -12.53
CA LEU A 28 -11.39 13.18 -12.36
C LEU A 28 -11.18 13.89 -13.72
N PRO A 29 -10.96 15.22 -13.74
CA PRO A 29 -10.62 15.94 -14.96
C PRO A 29 -9.39 15.34 -15.65
N GLY A 30 -9.54 14.97 -16.93
CA GLY A 30 -8.46 14.41 -17.73
C GLY A 30 -7.27 15.37 -17.90
N PRO A 31 -6.08 14.87 -18.27
CA PRO A 31 -4.86 15.68 -18.45
C PRO A 31 -5.04 16.88 -19.41
N ARG A 32 -5.97 16.78 -20.36
CA ARG A 32 -6.33 17.85 -21.30
C ARG A 32 -7.06 19.00 -20.61
N ALA A 33 -8.07 18.72 -19.78
CA ALA A 33 -8.82 19.73 -19.03
C ALA A 33 -7.90 20.50 -18.08
N VAL A 34 -7.00 19.80 -17.37
CA VAL A 34 -5.99 20.43 -16.52
C VAL A 34 -5.05 21.35 -17.31
N ARG A 35 -4.66 20.95 -18.54
CA ARG A 35 -3.80 21.77 -19.42
C ARG A 35 -4.53 23.01 -19.94
N GLU A 36 -5.81 22.90 -20.29
CA GLU A 36 -6.63 24.02 -20.75
C GLU A 36 -6.90 25.00 -19.61
N VAL A 37 -7.21 24.50 -18.41
CA VAL A 37 -7.34 25.30 -17.19
C VAL A 37 -6.02 25.99 -16.86
N ARG A 38 -4.88 25.29 -16.95
CA ARG A 38 -3.55 25.90 -16.77
C ARG A 38 -3.29 27.01 -17.78
N LYS A 39 -3.62 26.83 -19.06
CA LYS A 39 -3.51 27.90 -20.07
C LYS A 39 -4.39 29.10 -19.72
N ALA A 40 -5.62 28.87 -19.26
CA ALA A 40 -6.51 29.94 -18.83
C ALA A 40 -6.01 30.67 -17.57
N LEU A 41 -5.26 29.98 -16.70
CA LEU A 41 -4.69 30.53 -15.46
C LEU A 41 -3.25 31.03 -15.58
N GLN A 42 -2.57 30.86 -16.72
CA GLN A 42 -1.24 31.46 -16.95
C GLN A 42 -1.26 32.99 -16.91
N GLY A 43 -2.43 33.63 -16.96
CA GLY A 43 -2.65 35.06 -16.69
C GLY A 43 -3.16 35.39 -15.28
N ALA A 44 -3.27 34.41 -14.38
CA ALA A 44 -3.79 34.60 -13.03
C ALA A 44 -2.70 35.10 -12.06
N ASN A 45 -2.88 36.30 -11.52
CA ASN A 45 -1.99 36.85 -10.50
C ASN A 45 -2.14 36.10 -9.16
N ARG A 46 -1.10 36.18 -8.31
CA ARG A 46 -1.05 35.60 -6.95
C ARG A 46 -2.31 35.88 -6.11
N SER A 47 -2.89 37.07 -6.25
CA SER A 47 -4.12 37.48 -5.56
C SER A 47 -5.36 36.65 -5.93
N GLN A 48 -5.41 36.06 -7.13
CA GLN A 48 -6.51 35.17 -7.54
C GLN A 48 -6.33 33.77 -6.93
N ILE A 49 -5.09 33.31 -6.79
CA ILE A 49 -4.75 32.05 -6.11
C ILE A 49 -5.08 32.16 -4.61
N ASP A 50 -4.73 33.28 -3.98
CA ASP A 50 -5.04 33.52 -2.55
C ASP A 50 -6.56 33.55 -2.32
N LYS A 51 -7.32 34.20 -3.21
CA LYS A 51 -8.80 34.17 -3.15
C LYS A 51 -9.38 32.78 -3.35
N ALA A 52 -8.79 31.96 -4.23
CA ALA A 52 -9.21 30.58 -4.43
C ALA A 52 -8.95 29.71 -3.20
N LEU A 53 -7.80 29.89 -2.56
CA LEU A 53 -7.43 29.25 -1.30
C LEU A 53 -8.40 29.63 -0.17
N GLU A 54 -8.73 30.92 -0.04
CA GLU A 54 -9.72 31.38 0.93
C GLU A 54 -11.11 30.77 0.69
N GLN A 55 -11.53 30.66 -0.58
CA GLN A 55 -12.81 30.05 -0.92
C GLN A 55 -12.84 28.55 -0.61
N LEU A 56 -11.76 27.82 -0.92
CA LEU A 56 -11.61 26.41 -0.56
C LEU A 56 -11.63 26.20 0.95
N ALA A 57 -10.93 27.04 1.72
CA ALA A 57 -10.90 26.97 3.18
C ALA A 57 -12.24 27.32 3.84
N ARG A 58 -13.04 28.20 3.22
CA ARG A 58 -14.39 28.57 3.70
C ARG A 58 -15.46 27.54 3.32
N GLY A 59 -15.25 26.75 2.26
CA GLY A 59 -16.17 25.71 1.79
C GLY A 59 -16.17 24.42 2.61
N ARG A 60 -16.06 24.47 3.95
CA ARG A 60 -15.95 23.28 4.82
C ARG A 60 -17.13 22.29 4.71
N ASN A 61 -18.27 22.72 4.15
CA ASN A 61 -19.45 21.89 3.89
C ASN A 61 -19.66 21.59 2.40
N ASP A 62 -18.68 21.89 1.55
CA ASP A 62 -18.74 21.62 0.11
C ASP A 62 -18.39 20.13 -0.14
N PRO A 63 -19.31 19.30 -0.65
CA PRO A 63 -19.02 17.89 -0.92
C PRO A 63 -17.90 17.69 -1.95
N GLU A 64 -17.65 18.69 -2.80
CA GLU A 64 -16.67 18.66 -3.89
C GLU A 64 -15.35 19.35 -3.53
N TRP A 65 -15.12 19.65 -2.24
CA TRP A 65 -13.91 20.35 -1.76
C TRP A 65 -12.61 19.67 -2.24
N HIS A 66 -12.58 18.34 -2.19
CA HIS A 66 -11.42 17.53 -2.55
C HIS A 66 -11.10 17.63 -4.04
N ARG A 67 -12.12 17.64 -4.92
CA ARG A 67 -11.91 17.81 -6.37
C ARG A 67 -11.36 19.18 -6.71
N LYS A 68 -11.91 20.22 -6.08
CA LYS A 68 -11.41 21.59 -6.24
C LYS A 68 -9.97 21.71 -5.74
N TRP A 69 -9.66 21.09 -4.61
CA TRP A 69 -8.31 21.01 -4.06
C TRP A 69 -7.36 20.32 -5.05
N GLU A 70 -7.73 19.16 -5.59
CA GLU A 70 -6.90 18.40 -6.53
C GLU A 70 -6.62 19.17 -7.82
N VAL A 71 -7.65 19.80 -8.41
CA VAL A 71 -7.50 20.62 -9.61
C VAL A 71 -6.49 21.73 -9.34
N MET A 72 -6.65 22.43 -8.22
CA MET A 72 -5.77 23.54 -7.84
C MET A 72 -4.32 23.10 -7.63
N VAL A 73 -4.13 21.99 -6.93
CA VAL A 73 -2.82 21.45 -6.65
C VAL A 73 -2.14 20.95 -7.92
N ARG A 74 -2.88 20.41 -8.89
CA ARG A 74 -2.35 20.04 -10.21
C ARG A 74 -2.00 21.26 -11.08
N ILE A 75 -2.74 22.36 -10.95
CA ILE A 75 -2.43 23.61 -11.65
C ILE A 75 -1.14 24.21 -11.10
N LEU A 76 -1.03 24.29 -9.76
CA LEU A 76 0.07 24.89 -9.00
C LEU A 76 1.19 23.90 -8.63
N ASP A 77 1.29 22.79 -9.35
CA ASP A 77 2.16 21.67 -9.00
C ASP A 77 3.64 22.08 -8.86
N LYS A 78 4.11 22.98 -9.73
CA LYS A 78 5.46 23.55 -9.71
C LYS A 78 5.67 24.46 -8.49
N GLU A 79 4.72 25.35 -8.22
CA GLU A 79 4.76 26.31 -7.11
C GLU A 79 4.69 25.60 -5.75
N ILE A 80 3.89 24.54 -5.64
CA ILE A 80 3.80 23.66 -4.46
C ILE A 80 5.15 22.97 -4.17
N CYS A 81 5.85 22.56 -5.23
CA CYS A 81 7.17 21.96 -5.10
C CYS A 81 8.26 22.96 -4.71
N GLN A 82 8.13 24.24 -5.07
CA GLN A 82 9.16 25.27 -4.87
C GLN A 82 8.98 26.12 -3.60
N GLY A 83 7.74 26.34 -3.14
CA GLY A 83 7.45 27.29 -2.06
C GLY A 83 6.76 26.67 -0.83
N ALA A 84 7.36 26.84 0.35
CA ALA A 84 6.81 26.35 1.61
C ALA A 84 5.46 26.98 1.98
N ALA A 85 5.25 28.27 1.67
CA ALA A 85 4.01 28.97 2.01
C ALA A 85 2.78 28.39 1.29
N ILE A 86 2.89 28.14 -0.01
CA ILE A 86 1.78 27.65 -0.83
C ILE A 86 1.40 26.23 -0.40
N ILE A 87 2.39 25.33 -0.26
CA ILE A 87 2.09 23.97 0.15
C ILE A 87 1.49 23.93 1.56
N ASN A 88 1.98 24.73 2.50
CA ASN A 88 1.44 24.75 3.86
C ASN A 88 -0.03 25.21 3.89
N ALA A 89 -0.42 26.15 3.02
CA ALA A 89 -1.82 26.55 2.89
C ALA A 89 -2.72 25.39 2.41
N TYR A 90 -2.27 24.62 1.41
CA TYR A 90 -3.02 23.45 0.92
C TYR A 90 -3.00 22.28 1.91
N LEU A 91 -1.91 22.07 2.64
CA LEU A 91 -1.80 21.05 3.69
C LEU A 91 -2.77 21.32 4.83
N ALA A 92 -2.93 22.58 5.26
CA ALA A 92 -3.87 22.94 6.32
C ALA A 92 -5.31 22.51 6.01
N ILE A 93 -5.72 22.57 4.73
CA ILE A 93 -7.05 22.13 4.28
C ILE A 93 -7.18 20.60 4.42
N VAL A 94 -6.23 19.83 3.86
CA VAL A 94 -6.29 18.36 3.90
C VAL A 94 -6.15 17.82 5.32
N GLU A 95 -5.31 18.45 6.15
CA GLU A 95 -5.18 18.14 7.58
C GLU A 95 -6.50 18.31 8.32
N SER A 96 -7.29 19.35 8.00
CA SER A 96 -8.62 19.50 8.57
C SER A 96 -9.54 18.33 8.18
N GLY A 97 -9.45 17.87 6.93
CA GLY A 97 -10.20 16.71 6.47
C GLY A 97 -9.78 15.41 7.15
N PHE A 98 -8.48 15.20 7.41
CA PHE A 98 -8.00 14.05 8.19
C PHE A 98 -8.49 14.05 9.65
N ARG A 99 -8.71 15.23 10.24
CA ARG A 99 -9.26 15.41 11.59
C ARG A 99 -10.80 15.36 11.63
N SER A 100 -11.46 15.27 10.48
CA SER A 100 -12.93 15.23 10.42
C SER A 100 -13.50 14.00 11.12
N ALA A 101 -14.64 14.18 11.79
CA ALA A 101 -15.41 13.08 12.35
C ALA A 101 -15.99 12.20 11.23
N GLU A 102 -16.37 12.84 10.12
CA GLU A 102 -16.97 12.20 8.95
C GLU A 102 -15.97 11.29 8.26
N LEU A 103 -16.38 10.04 8.02
CA LEU A 103 -15.54 9.05 7.36
C LEU A 103 -15.27 9.42 5.90
N GLN A 104 -16.29 9.87 5.18
CA GLN A 104 -16.18 10.24 3.77
C GLN A 104 -15.17 11.38 3.55
N VAL A 105 -15.18 12.40 4.40
CA VAL A 105 -14.21 13.51 4.34
C VAL A 105 -12.77 13.00 4.54
N ARG A 106 -12.57 12.03 5.46
CA ARG A 106 -11.24 11.41 5.66
C ARG A 106 -10.80 10.57 4.46
N GLU A 107 -11.72 9.86 3.82
CA GLU A 107 -11.45 9.11 2.59
C GLU A 107 -11.02 10.06 1.46
N GLN A 108 -11.75 11.15 1.26
CA GLN A 108 -11.42 12.21 0.30
C GLN A 108 -10.07 12.88 0.60
N SER A 109 -9.69 13.04 1.88
CA SER A 109 -8.35 13.52 2.23
C SER A 109 -7.24 12.60 1.74
N PHE A 110 -7.45 11.28 1.71
CA PHE A 110 -6.46 10.36 1.13
C PHE A 110 -6.37 10.47 -0.39
N ASP A 111 -7.46 10.81 -1.09
CA ASP A 111 -7.42 11.11 -2.53
C ASP A 111 -6.56 12.35 -2.81
N CYS A 112 -6.76 13.44 -2.07
CA CYS A 112 -5.89 14.62 -2.12
C CYS A 112 -4.42 14.26 -1.81
N TRP A 113 -4.19 13.44 -0.78
CA TRP A 113 -2.84 13.01 -0.39
C TRP A 113 -2.13 12.20 -1.47
N LYS A 114 -2.89 11.35 -2.17
CA LYS A 114 -2.42 10.58 -3.31
C LYS A 114 -1.96 11.49 -4.44
N VAL A 115 -2.75 12.52 -4.80
CA VAL A 115 -2.37 13.54 -5.80
C VAL A 115 -1.09 14.28 -5.41
N LEU A 116 -0.97 14.67 -4.15
CA LEU A 116 0.24 15.35 -3.65
C LEU A 116 1.50 14.48 -3.84
N THR A 117 1.37 13.19 -3.55
CA THR A 117 2.47 12.21 -3.69
C THR A 117 2.92 12.09 -5.15
N PHE A 118 1.98 12.08 -6.11
CA PHE A 118 2.33 12.07 -7.53
C PHE A 118 3.03 13.35 -7.98
N ILE A 119 2.62 14.49 -7.46
CA ILE A 119 3.29 15.76 -7.78
C ILE A 119 4.73 15.72 -7.30
N PHE A 120 4.99 15.26 -6.07
CA PHE A 120 6.37 15.10 -5.63
C PHE A 120 7.19 14.15 -6.49
N ALA A 121 6.61 13.03 -6.95
CA ALA A 121 7.30 12.14 -7.89
C ALA A 121 7.58 12.82 -9.24
N LYS A 122 6.58 13.52 -9.81
CA LYS A 122 6.70 14.24 -11.09
C LYS A 122 7.83 15.27 -11.10
N TYR A 123 8.10 15.91 -9.97
CA TYR A 123 9.16 16.91 -9.81
C TYR A 123 10.43 16.36 -9.15
N SER A 124 10.60 15.03 -9.13
CA SER A 124 11.77 14.36 -8.52
C SER A 124 12.05 14.78 -7.08
N GLN A 125 11.00 15.06 -6.31
CA GLN A 125 11.08 15.42 -4.89
C GLN A 125 10.65 14.27 -3.96
N ILE A 126 10.20 13.13 -4.50
CA ILE A 126 9.69 12.01 -3.70
C ILE A 126 10.77 11.34 -2.83
N ASN A 127 12.03 11.44 -3.23
CA ASN A 127 13.20 10.96 -2.47
C ASN A 127 13.77 12.01 -1.50
N SER A 128 13.11 13.17 -1.31
CA SER A 128 13.53 14.14 -0.30
C SER A 128 13.12 13.65 1.09
N PRO A 129 14.03 13.57 2.09
CA PRO A 129 13.68 13.13 3.44
C PRO A 129 12.54 13.93 4.06
N LYS A 130 12.47 15.24 3.78
CA LYS A 130 11.37 16.11 4.24
C LYS A 130 10.03 15.71 3.62
N ARG A 131 10.02 15.36 2.33
CA ARG A 131 8.81 14.96 1.61
C ARG A 131 8.37 13.54 1.97
N VAL A 132 9.31 12.59 2.09
CA VAL A 132 9.04 11.23 2.58
C VAL A 132 8.40 11.30 3.96
N LYS A 133 9.02 12.05 4.89
CA LYS A 133 8.47 12.23 6.24
C LYS A 133 7.06 12.82 6.21
N LEU A 134 6.83 13.87 5.41
CA LEU A 134 5.52 14.47 5.24
C LEU A 134 4.50 13.42 4.79
N ILE A 135 4.72 12.75 3.65
CA ILE A 135 3.80 11.79 3.04
C ILE A 135 3.46 10.65 4.02
N CYS A 136 4.42 10.18 4.80
CA CYS A 136 4.23 9.05 5.71
C CYS A 136 3.34 9.36 6.93
N ILE A 137 3.12 10.64 7.29
CA ILE A 137 2.37 11.01 8.50
C ILE A 137 0.97 10.38 8.56
N PRO A 138 0.07 10.62 7.58
CA PRO A 138 -1.28 10.03 7.64
C PRO A 138 -1.28 8.53 7.33
N LEU A 139 -0.27 8.01 6.62
CA LEU A 139 -0.17 6.59 6.27
C LEU A 139 0.12 5.71 7.48
N LYS A 140 1.01 6.17 8.38
CA LYS A 140 1.40 5.47 9.62
C LYS A 140 0.32 5.50 10.70
N SER A 141 -0.78 6.22 10.50
CA SER A 141 -1.89 6.22 11.46
C SER A 141 -2.49 4.82 11.58
N SER A 142 -2.63 4.32 12.81
CA SER A 142 -2.97 2.92 13.12
C SER A 142 -4.41 2.51 12.77
N LYS A 143 -5.32 3.47 12.52
CA LYS A 143 -6.75 3.18 12.34
C LYS A 143 -7.19 3.36 10.89
N SER A 144 -7.10 2.30 10.10
CA SER A 144 -7.88 2.20 8.85
C SER A 144 -9.27 1.65 9.21
N LYS A 145 -10.21 2.55 9.50
CA LYS A 145 -11.56 2.17 9.96
C LYS A 145 -12.39 1.46 8.89
N THR A 146 -12.05 1.66 7.61
CA THR A 146 -12.73 1.06 6.46
C THR A 146 -11.75 0.50 5.46
N GLU A 147 -12.23 -0.46 4.67
CA GLU A 147 -11.51 -1.06 3.55
C GLU A 147 -11.09 0.00 2.53
N MET A 148 -11.95 1.00 2.27
CA MET A 148 -11.67 2.10 1.36
C MET A 148 -10.44 2.91 1.81
N ILE A 149 -10.38 3.32 3.09
CA ILE A 149 -9.20 4.01 3.64
C ILE A 149 -7.96 3.13 3.54
N ALA A 150 -8.08 1.85 3.87
CA ALA A 150 -6.97 0.92 3.76
C ALA A 150 -6.45 0.83 2.32
N ARG A 151 -7.35 0.74 1.34
CA ARG A 151 -6.99 0.70 -0.07
C ARG A 151 -6.26 1.96 -0.52
N ARG A 152 -6.74 3.14 -0.14
CA ARG A 152 -6.04 4.40 -0.47
C ARG A 152 -4.65 4.48 0.16
N LYS A 153 -4.50 4.07 1.42
CA LYS A 153 -3.17 3.98 2.06
C LYS A 153 -2.26 3.00 1.34
N PHE A 154 -2.77 1.82 1.00
CA PHE A 154 -2.02 0.80 0.27
C PHE A 154 -1.52 1.35 -1.08
N GLU A 155 -2.37 2.01 -1.85
CA GLU A 155 -2.00 2.59 -3.15
C GLU A 155 -0.89 3.63 -3.03
N ILE A 156 -0.93 4.48 -1.99
CA ILE A 156 0.11 5.49 -1.74
C ILE A 156 1.41 4.82 -1.30
N TRP A 157 1.35 3.86 -0.38
CA TRP A 157 2.51 3.10 0.06
C TRP A 157 3.18 2.39 -1.12
N TRP A 158 2.39 1.64 -1.88
CA TRP A 158 2.88 0.89 -3.02
C TRP A 158 3.49 1.82 -4.07
N PHE A 159 2.86 2.96 -4.35
CA PHE A 159 3.45 3.97 -5.21
C PHE A 159 4.82 4.45 -4.71
N MET A 160 4.94 4.77 -3.41
CA MET A 160 6.22 5.20 -2.84
C MET A 160 7.31 4.13 -2.98
N VAL A 161 7.01 2.87 -2.64
CA VAL A 161 7.96 1.74 -2.76
C VAL A 161 8.56 1.67 -4.16
N ASN A 162 7.71 1.74 -5.18
CA ASN A 162 8.15 1.64 -6.55
C ASN A 162 8.84 2.90 -7.09
N GLN A 163 8.40 4.09 -6.67
CA GLN A 163 9.03 5.34 -7.13
C GLN A 163 10.40 5.59 -6.51
N LEU A 164 10.62 5.12 -5.28
CA LEU A 164 11.93 5.24 -4.64
C LEU A 164 12.94 4.30 -5.29
N GLY A 165 12.52 3.12 -5.78
CA GLY A 165 13.38 2.20 -6.52
C GLY A 165 14.64 1.85 -5.71
N GLU A 166 15.82 2.10 -6.30
CA GLU A 166 17.12 1.89 -5.63
C GLU A 166 17.30 2.74 -4.36
N GLU A 167 16.65 3.90 -4.28
CA GLU A 167 16.73 4.77 -3.10
C GLU A 167 15.85 4.27 -1.94
N LEU A 168 15.04 3.23 -2.13
CA LEU A 168 14.14 2.70 -1.10
C LEU A 168 14.91 2.23 0.14
N GLU A 169 16.12 1.71 -0.03
CA GLU A 169 17.03 1.32 1.04
C GLU A 169 17.23 2.45 2.06
N LYS A 170 17.49 3.68 1.58
CA LYS A 170 17.70 4.87 2.43
C LYS A 170 16.47 5.28 3.23
N PHE A 171 15.30 4.79 2.81
CA PHE A 171 14.01 5.08 3.42
C PHE A 171 13.35 3.83 3.98
N ALA A 172 14.11 2.75 4.26
CA ALA A 172 13.56 1.48 4.71
C ALA A 172 12.68 1.64 5.95
N ASP A 173 13.20 2.29 7.01
CA ASP A 173 12.48 2.51 8.27
C ASP A 173 11.32 3.52 8.12
N ALA A 174 11.42 4.40 7.12
CA ALA A 174 10.42 5.42 6.86
C ALA A 174 9.24 4.88 6.05
N VAL A 175 9.50 3.98 5.10
CA VAL A 175 8.58 3.55 4.04
C VAL A 175 8.41 2.04 3.97
N PHE A 176 9.50 1.30 3.77
CA PHE A 176 9.44 -0.15 3.56
C PHE A 176 8.90 -0.90 4.77
N GLU A 177 9.52 -0.77 5.96
CA GLU A 177 9.03 -1.49 7.14
C GLU A 177 7.60 -1.10 7.52
N PRO A 178 7.22 0.20 7.55
CA PRO A 178 5.85 0.59 7.83
C PRO A 178 4.83 0.05 6.83
N PHE A 179 5.21 -0.09 5.54
CA PHE A 179 4.37 -0.73 4.54
C PHE A 179 4.23 -2.24 4.78
N ILE A 180 5.32 -2.93 5.11
CA ILE A 180 5.30 -4.34 5.50
C ILE A 180 4.43 -4.54 6.74
N TYR A 181 4.56 -3.69 7.75
CA TYR A 181 3.73 -3.72 8.95
C TYR A 181 2.27 -3.39 8.65
N PHE A 182 1.98 -2.50 7.70
CA PHE A 182 0.61 -2.25 7.24
C PHE A 182 -0.01 -3.51 6.60
N CYS A 183 0.78 -4.31 5.90
CA CYS A 183 0.32 -5.53 5.25
C CYS A 183 0.18 -6.70 6.24
N PHE A 184 1.26 -7.03 6.95
CA PHE A 184 1.41 -8.31 7.63
C PHE A 184 1.48 -8.21 9.16
N GLY A 185 1.64 -7.01 9.69
CA GLY A 185 1.80 -6.77 11.12
C GLY A 185 3.24 -6.54 11.53
N PRO A 186 3.44 -5.99 12.74
CA PRO A 186 4.77 -5.78 13.28
C PRO A 186 5.52 -7.11 13.44
N SER A 187 6.83 -7.10 13.20
CA SER A 187 7.69 -8.28 13.38
C SER A 187 8.48 -8.24 14.70
N PHE A 188 8.02 -7.47 15.69
CA PHE A 188 8.73 -7.27 16.97
C PHE A 188 8.61 -8.46 17.93
N LYS A 189 7.74 -9.41 17.62
CA LYS A 189 7.53 -10.65 18.38
C LYS A 189 7.75 -11.86 17.47
N THR A 190 7.79 -13.05 18.07
CA THR A 190 7.80 -14.32 17.34
C THR A 190 6.72 -14.32 16.25
N PRO A 191 7.03 -14.79 15.03
CA PRO A 191 6.06 -14.84 13.93
C PRO A 191 4.75 -15.50 14.35
N LEU A 192 3.62 -15.02 13.82
CA LEU A 192 2.27 -15.55 14.11
C LEU A 192 1.84 -15.50 15.58
N CYS A 193 2.62 -14.90 16.50
CA CYS A 193 2.26 -14.90 17.93
C CYS A 193 0.91 -14.20 18.20
N TYR A 194 0.58 -13.20 17.38
CA TYR A 194 -0.65 -12.43 17.49
C TYR A 194 -1.90 -13.26 17.27
N TYR A 195 -1.82 -14.45 16.65
CA TYR A 195 -2.98 -15.32 16.45
C TYR A 195 -3.38 -16.09 17.72
N PHE A 196 -2.58 -16.07 18.79
CA PHE A 196 -2.80 -16.88 19.99
C PHE A 196 -3.37 -16.09 21.18
N ASP A 197 -3.46 -14.77 21.10
CA ASP A 197 -3.92 -13.93 22.20
C ASP A 197 -4.80 -12.76 21.69
N ASP A 198 -5.39 -12.00 22.62
CA ASP A 198 -6.27 -10.86 22.31
C ASP A 198 -5.54 -9.73 21.55
N SER A 199 -4.21 -9.80 21.47
CA SER A 199 -3.41 -8.81 20.76
C SER A 199 -3.60 -8.86 19.24
N TYR A 200 -4.27 -9.90 18.70
CA TYR A 200 -4.78 -9.88 17.31
C TYR A 200 -5.68 -8.68 17.03
N GLN A 201 -6.55 -8.30 17.98
CA GLN A 201 -7.46 -7.16 17.79
C GLN A 201 -6.74 -5.82 17.90
N GLU A 202 -5.68 -5.76 18.71
CA GLU A 202 -4.91 -4.54 18.94
C GLU A 202 -3.88 -4.27 17.84
N TYR A 203 -3.22 -5.33 17.34
CA TYR A 203 -2.18 -5.26 16.31
C TYR A 203 -2.65 -5.77 14.95
N GLY A 204 -3.92 -6.10 14.81
CA GLY A 204 -4.50 -6.53 13.55
C GLY A 204 -4.34 -5.45 12.49
N THR A 205 -3.87 -5.87 11.33
CA THR A 205 -3.52 -4.96 10.25
C THR A 205 -4.61 -4.90 9.20
N PRO A 206 -4.64 -3.84 8.37
CA PRO A 206 -5.54 -3.80 7.23
C PRO A 206 -5.42 -5.03 6.32
N GLY A 207 -4.20 -5.55 6.11
CA GLY A 207 -3.98 -6.78 5.37
C GLY A 207 -4.40 -8.06 6.08
N LYS A 208 -4.85 -8.02 7.34
CA LYS A 208 -5.51 -9.13 8.05
C LYS A 208 -7.03 -8.98 8.09
N PHE A 209 -7.54 -7.75 8.05
CA PHE A 209 -8.97 -7.47 8.21
C PHE A 209 -9.77 -7.38 6.92
N PHE A 210 -9.17 -6.91 5.82
CA PHE A 210 -9.90 -6.65 4.58
C PHE A 210 -9.40 -7.57 3.46
N ASP A 211 -10.32 -8.28 2.80
CA ASP A 211 -9.96 -9.29 1.80
C ASP A 211 -9.31 -8.68 0.55
N SER A 212 -9.74 -7.49 0.11
CA SER A 212 -9.05 -6.81 -1.00
C SER A 212 -7.61 -6.42 -0.64
N ILE A 213 -7.36 -6.08 0.63
CA ILE A 213 -6.03 -5.71 1.10
C ILE A 213 -5.16 -6.96 1.31
N LYS A 214 -5.72 -8.07 1.79
CA LYS A 214 -5.01 -9.38 1.84
C LYS A 214 -4.43 -9.74 0.47
N GLN A 215 -5.27 -9.70 -0.56
CA GLN A 215 -4.87 -10.02 -1.93
C GLN A 215 -3.79 -9.06 -2.42
N LEU A 216 -3.98 -7.75 -2.25
CA LEU A 216 -3.01 -6.73 -2.66
C LEU A 216 -1.67 -6.85 -1.92
N SER A 217 -1.69 -7.13 -0.62
CA SER A 217 -0.50 -7.39 0.19
C SER A 217 0.29 -8.59 -0.30
N ALA A 218 -0.39 -9.70 -0.63
CA ALA A 218 0.27 -10.89 -1.17
C ALA A 218 0.92 -10.61 -2.54
N ILE A 219 0.19 -9.96 -3.44
CA ILE A 219 0.69 -9.57 -4.77
C ILE A 219 1.92 -8.65 -4.63
N ALA A 220 1.83 -7.62 -3.79
CA ALA A 220 2.95 -6.70 -3.56
C ALA A 220 4.20 -7.42 -3.05
N LEU A 221 4.06 -8.36 -2.10
CA LEU A 221 5.20 -9.09 -1.57
C LEU A 221 5.85 -10.00 -2.63
N ILE A 222 5.06 -10.68 -3.46
CA ILE A 222 5.56 -11.49 -4.58
C ILE A 222 6.42 -10.63 -5.52
N HIS A 223 5.90 -9.47 -5.93
CA HIS A 223 6.60 -8.55 -6.83
C HIS A 223 7.85 -7.92 -6.22
N MET A 224 7.82 -7.58 -4.93
CA MET A 224 9.02 -7.08 -4.23
C MET A 224 10.12 -8.15 -4.23
N LEU A 225 9.77 -9.41 -4.03
CA LEU A 225 10.76 -10.49 -3.98
C LEU A 225 11.27 -10.89 -5.38
N GLY A 226 10.44 -10.86 -6.42
CA GLY A 226 10.84 -11.34 -7.74
C GLY A 226 9.73 -11.29 -8.79
N PRO A 227 9.88 -12.02 -9.91
CA PRO A 227 8.88 -12.06 -10.95
C PRO A 227 7.59 -12.75 -10.48
N ALA A 228 6.45 -12.17 -10.88
CA ALA A 228 5.14 -12.76 -10.68
C ALA A 228 4.81 -13.77 -11.79
N ASP A 229 4.11 -14.84 -11.42
CA ASP A 229 3.54 -15.77 -12.39
C ASP A 229 2.23 -15.25 -13.01
N LYS A 230 1.73 -15.97 -14.03
CA LYS A 230 0.49 -15.60 -14.73
C LYS A 230 -0.72 -15.53 -13.79
N VAL A 231 -0.72 -16.33 -12.73
CA VAL A 231 -1.81 -16.37 -11.76
C VAL A 231 -1.83 -15.10 -10.91
N THR A 232 -0.66 -14.69 -10.41
CA THR A 232 -0.47 -13.44 -9.68
C THR A 232 -0.89 -12.23 -10.53
N GLU A 233 -0.46 -12.20 -11.80
CA GLU A 233 -0.84 -11.14 -12.75
C GLU A 233 -2.36 -11.10 -13.02
N SER A 234 -2.99 -12.27 -13.15
CA SER A 234 -4.45 -12.36 -13.36
C SER A 234 -5.23 -11.83 -12.15
N LEU A 235 -4.76 -12.11 -10.93
CA LEU A 235 -5.37 -11.58 -9.71
C LEU A 235 -5.19 -10.06 -9.58
N LEU A 236 -4.06 -9.53 -10.00
CA LEU A 236 -3.85 -8.09 -10.04
C LEU A 236 -4.86 -7.43 -11.00
N GLN A 237 -5.06 -7.99 -12.19
CA GLN A 237 -6.06 -7.49 -13.15
C GLN A 237 -7.49 -7.53 -12.58
N GLN A 238 -7.88 -8.63 -11.92
CA GLN A 238 -9.18 -8.73 -11.25
C GLN A 238 -9.34 -7.70 -10.14
N SER A 239 -8.28 -7.43 -9.37
CA SER A 239 -8.33 -6.42 -8.30
C SER A 239 -8.46 -4.99 -8.83
N ASN A 240 -8.02 -4.74 -10.07
CA ASN A 240 -8.12 -3.44 -10.74
C ASN A 240 -9.49 -3.23 -11.42
N GLY A 241 -10.18 -4.30 -11.81
CA GLY A 241 -11.47 -4.24 -12.53
C GLY A 241 -12.64 -3.60 -11.78
N CYS A 242 -12.52 -3.37 -10.46
CA CYS A 242 -13.57 -2.76 -9.63
C CYS A 242 -13.32 -1.26 -9.32
N ALA A 243 -12.22 -0.65 -9.80
CA ALA A 243 -11.94 0.76 -9.54
C ALA A 243 -11.25 1.41 -10.74
N ALA A 244 -11.97 2.29 -11.46
CA ALA A 244 -11.43 3.18 -12.49
C ALA A 244 -10.42 4.24 -11.97
N SER A 245 -9.84 4.03 -10.78
CA SER A 245 -8.91 4.94 -10.13
C SER A 245 -7.59 4.22 -9.90
N PHE A 246 -6.68 4.40 -10.86
CA PHE A 246 -5.32 3.83 -10.97
C PHE A 246 -5.24 2.48 -11.68
N ASN A 247 -4.94 2.54 -12.98
CA ASN A 247 -4.07 1.54 -13.57
C ASN A 247 -2.77 1.58 -12.77
N LEU A 248 -2.47 0.52 -12.02
CA LEU A 248 -1.18 0.24 -11.40
C LEU A 248 -0.08 0.08 -12.48
N LEU A 249 0.10 1.08 -13.36
CA LEU A 249 1.17 1.21 -14.35
C LEU A 249 2.50 1.57 -13.67
N ILE A 250 2.70 1.02 -12.49
CA ILE A 250 3.88 1.23 -11.67
C ILE A 250 4.77 0.02 -11.94
N PRO A 251 6.03 0.21 -12.36
CA PRO A 251 6.87 -0.91 -12.76
C PRO A 251 7.08 -1.84 -11.56
N LEU A 252 6.60 -3.08 -11.70
CA LEU A 252 6.64 -4.17 -10.73
C LEU A 252 8.08 -4.70 -10.58
N LYS A 253 8.97 -3.84 -10.10
CA LYS A 253 10.39 -4.17 -9.96
C LYS A 253 10.64 -4.83 -8.60
N PRO A 254 11.47 -5.87 -8.56
CA PRO A 254 11.93 -6.43 -7.30
C PRO A 254 12.70 -5.38 -6.49
N ILE A 255 12.62 -5.44 -5.16
CA ILE A 255 13.34 -4.52 -4.27
C ILE A 255 14.87 -4.72 -4.37
N PRO A 256 15.66 -3.66 -4.08
CA PRO A 256 17.12 -3.71 -4.16
C PRO A 256 17.72 -4.82 -3.31
N ALA A 257 18.80 -5.46 -3.80
CA ALA A 257 19.44 -6.57 -3.10
C ALA A 257 19.91 -6.19 -1.68
N ARG A 258 20.49 -5.00 -1.51
CA ARG A 258 20.92 -4.50 -0.19
C ARG A 258 19.77 -4.39 0.80
N LEU A 259 18.61 -3.90 0.37
CA LEU A 259 17.43 -3.84 1.21
C LEU A 259 16.94 -5.25 1.62
N VAL A 260 17.06 -6.22 0.71
CA VAL A 260 16.79 -7.63 1.04
C VAL A 260 17.75 -8.10 2.14
N SER A 261 19.04 -7.87 1.98
CA SER A 261 20.07 -8.27 2.96
C SER A 261 19.82 -7.66 4.34
N GLU A 262 19.56 -6.36 4.40
CA GLU A 262 19.32 -5.63 5.65
C GLU A 262 18.02 -6.05 6.35
N LYS A 263 16.98 -6.40 5.58
CA LYS A 263 15.64 -6.71 6.09
C LYS A 263 15.23 -8.16 5.87
N LEU A 264 16.20 -9.07 5.71
CA LEU A 264 15.93 -10.47 5.34
C LEU A 264 15.05 -11.19 6.36
N LYS A 265 15.33 -11.01 7.66
CA LYS A 265 14.50 -11.56 8.74
C LYS A 265 13.06 -11.05 8.69
N LEU A 266 12.86 -9.76 8.41
CA LEU A 266 11.53 -9.16 8.23
C LEU A 266 10.81 -9.78 7.02
N LEU A 267 11.52 -10.03 5.91
CA LEU A 267 10.97 -10.68 4.72
C LEU A 267 10.56 -12.14 4.99
N PHE A 268 11.36 -12.91 5.74
CA PHE A 268 10.98 -14.25 6.19
C PHE A 268 9.65 -14.24 6.96
N ASN A 269 9.58 -13.40 7.99
CA ASN A 269 8.39 -13.26 8.82
C ASN A 269 7.17 -12.82 8.00
N SER A 270 7.38 -11.92 7.04
CA SER A 270 6.32 -11.45 6.14
C SER A 270 5.83 -12.54 5.19
N CYS A 271 6.73 -13.39 4.67
CA CYS A 271 6.35 -14.53 3.83
C CYS A 271 5.55 -15.57 4.62
N LEU A 272 5.87 -15.77 5.90
CA LEU A 272 5.10 -16.65 6.76
C LEU A 272 3.69 -16.10 7.03
N GLU A 273 3.58 -14.83 7.40
CA GLU A 273 2.29 -14.16 7.57
C GLU A 273 1.47 -14.21 6.28
N CYS A 274 2.11 -13.93 5.13
CA CYS A 274 1.48 -14.03 3.81
C CYS A 274 1.00 -15.47 3.50
N THR A 275 1.75 -16.50 3.89
CA THR A 275 1.32 -17.90 3.75
C THR A 275 0.00 -18.15 4.48
N VAL A 276 -0.15 -17.62 5.70
CA VAL A 276 -1.39 -17.72 6.46
C VAL A 276 -2.52 -16.93 5.79
N LEU A 277 -2.26 -15.71 5.30
CA LEU A 277 -3.25 -14.91 4.57
C LEU A 277 -3.73 -15.59 3.29
N LEU A 278 -2.81 -16.12 2.49
CA LEU A 278 -3.11 -16.86 1.25
C LEU A 278 -4.02 -18.06 1.54
N ALA A 279 -3.73 -18.84 2.57
CA ALA A 279 -4.53 -20.01 2.93
C ALA A 279 -5.95 -19.67 3.47
N GLN A 280 -6.22 -18.39 3.79
CA GLN A 280 -7.58 -17.92 4.09
C GLN A 280 -8.39 -17.60 2.82
N MET A 281 -7.74 -17.33 1.68
CA MET A 281 -8.37 -17.01 0.39
C MET A 281 -8.68 -18.27 -0.42
N LYS A 282 -9.63 -19.08 0.06
CA LYS A 282 -9.95 -20.41 -0.49
C LYS A 282 -10.51 -20.40 -1.91
N ASP A 283 -11.10 -19.28 -2.32
CA ASP A 283 -11.64 -19.06 -3.67
C ASP A 283 -10.54 -18.74 -4.70
N LYS A 284 -9.30 -18.54 -4.24
CA LYS A 284 -8.14 -18.22 -5.08
C LYS A 284 -7.20 -19.42 -5.19
N PRO A 285 -6.36 -19.49 -6.24
CA PRO A 285 -5.30 -20.50 -6.38
C PRO A 285 -4.13 -20.26 -5.41
N TYR A 286 -4.41 -20.25 -4.10
CA TYR A 286 -3.49 -19.84 -3.05
C TYR A 286 -2.22 -20.71 -2.96
N LEU A 287 -2.30 -21.98 -3.36
CA LEU A 287 -1.15 -22.88 -3.41
C LEU A 287 -0.12 -22.43 -4.46
N GLU A 288 -0.58 -21.97 -5.62
CA GLU A 288 0.29 -21.51 -6.69
C GLU A 288 0.94 -20.18 -6.32
N LEU A 289 0.15 -19.24 -5.77
CA LEU A 289 0.65 -17.98 -5.21
C LEU A 289 1.71 -18.21 -4.13
N ASN A 290 1.45 -19.13 -3.21
CA ASN A 290 2.38 -19.44 -2.13
C ASN A 290 3.67 -20.07 -2.68
N ARG A 291 3.59 -20.93 -3.69
CA ARG A 291 4.78 -21.46 -4.38
C ARG A 291 5.58 -20.35 -5.06
N ASN A 292 4.94 -19.39 -5.72
CA ASN A 292 5.65 -18.28 -6.34
C ASN A 292 6.33 -17.38 -5.31
N LEU A 293 5.65 -17.07 -4.21
CA LEU A 293 6.18 -16.32 -3.08
C LEU A 293 7.47 -16.94 -2.54
N TRP A 294 7.41 -18.21 -2.13
CA TRP A 294 8.56 -18.91 -1.54
C TRP A 294 9.67 -19.16 -2.55
N ARG A 295 9.35 -19.42 -3.83
CA ARG A 295 10.37 -19.50 -4.89
C ARG A 295 11.15 -18.20 -5.01
N ASN A 296 10.46 -17.06 -5.03
CA ASN A 296 11.11 -15.75 -5.13
C ASN A 296 11.97 -15.46 -3.89
N LEU A 297 11.48 -15.77 -2.69
CA LEU A 297 12.27 -15.62 -1.46
C LEU A 297 13.53 -16.50 -1.48
N LEU A 298 13.40 -17.78 -1.83
CA LEU A 298 14.54 -18.70 -1.87
C LEU A 298 15.59 -18.28 -2.90
N ALA A 299 15.16 -17.81 -4.08
CA ALA A 299 16.08 -17.26 -5.07
C ALA A 299 16.87 -16.04 -4.56
N ARG A 300 16.28 -15.23 -3.68
CA ARG A 300 16.99 -14.11 -3.03
C ARG A 300 17.97 -14.61 -1.96
N VAL A 301 17.57 -15.61 -1.18
CA VAL A 301 18.38 -16.24 -0.14
C VAL A 301 19.61 -16.95 -0.72
N GLU A 302 19.47 -17.59 -1.89
CA GLU A 302 20.59 -18.25 -2.58
C GLU A 302 21.67 -17.27 -3.04
N CYS A 303 21.27 -16.04 -3.38
CA CYS A 303 22.18 -14.96 -3.76
C CYS A 303 22.65 -14.11 -2.57
N GLU A 304 22.26 -14.45 -1.34
CA GLU A 304 22.62 -13.68 -0.15
C GLU A 304 23.99 -14.11 0.40
N GLU A 305 24.85 -13.11 0.61
CA GLU A 305 26.23 -13.31 1.06
C GLU A 305 26.50 -12.66 2.43
N SER A 306 25.69 -11.68 2.85
CA SER A 306 25.95 -10.91 4.07
C SER A 306 25.48 -11.59 5.36
N VAL A 307 24.50 -12.48 5.26
CA VAL A 307 23.94 -13.22 6.40
C VAL A 307 24.43 -14.67 6.34
N THR A 308 24.77 -15.26 7.48
CA THR A 308 25.29 -16.64 7.50
C THR A 308 24.16 -17.66 7.28
N LYS A 309 24.45 -18.77 6.60
CA LYS A 309 23.47 -19.86 6.42
C LYS A 309 22.88 -20.38 7.75
N PRO A 310 23.67 -20.62 8.82
CA PRO A 310 23.14 -21.03 10.11
C PRO A 310 22.13 -20.04 10.70
N GLU A 311 22.37 -18.73 10.54
CA GLU A 311 21.47 -17.69 11.02
C GLU A 311 20.15 -17.67 10.25
N MET A 312 20.18 -17.77 8.92
CA MET A 312 18.97 -17.89 8.10
C MET A 312 18.16 -19.13 8.46
N LEU A 313 18.84 -20.26 8.68
CA LEU A 313 18.20 -21.52 9.09
C LEU A 313 17.52 -21.38 10.44
N ALA A 314 18.16 -20.72 11.41
CA ALA A 314 17.56 -20.46 12.71
C ALA A 314 16.26 -19.63 12.58
N TRP A 315 16.24 -18.60 11.73
CA TRP A 315 15.03 -17.82 11.46
C TRP A 315 13.94 -18.66 10.76
N MET A 316 14.31 -19.50 9.81
CA MET A 316 13.37 -20.41 9.16
C MET A 316 12.77 -21.42 10.16
N GLN A 317 13.59 -21.98 11.05
CA GLN A 317 13.14 -22.89 12.11
C GLN A 317 12.18 -22.19 13.08
N GLU A 318 12.46 -20.95 13.46
CA GLU A 318 11.55 -20.13 14.28
C GLU A 318 10.18 -19.96 13.59
N ASN A 319 10.20 -19.58 12.31
CA ASN A 319 9.01 -19.40 11.49
C ASN A 319 8.19 -20.70 11.34
N LEU A 320 8.86 -21.82 11.07
CA LEU A 320 8.22 -23.13 10.95
C LEU A 320 7.61 -23.60 12.27
N SER A 321 8.32 -23.42 13.37
CA SER A 321 7.85 -23.75 14.71
C SER A 321 6.58 -22.96 15.06
N ALA A 322 6.53 -21.67 14.70
CA ALA A 322 5.35 -20.84 14.89
C ALA A 322 4.15 -21.35 14.07
N LEU A 323 4.38 -21.77 12.83
CA LEU A 323 3.33 -22.31 11.95
C LEU A 323 2.78 -23.65 12.46
N VAL A 324 3.65 -24.53 12.94
CA VAL A 324 3.25 -25.81 13.57
C VAL A 324 2.42 -25.53 14.82
N LYS A 325 2.86 -24.61 15.69
CA LYS A 325 2.08 -24.18 16.87
C LYS A 325 0.69 -23.65 16.48
N LEU A 326 0.60 -22.86 15.40
CA LEU A 326 -0.67 -22.34 14.90
C LEU A 326 -1.60 -23.47 14.42
N LYS A 327 -1.06 -24.43 13.65
CA LYS A 327 -1.83 -25.60 13.22
C LYS A 327 -2.32 -26.43 14.41
N GLN A 328 -1.48 -26.64 15.42
CA GLN A 328 -1.84 -27.38 16.63
C GLN A 328 -2.90 -26.64 17.47
N SER A 329 -2.85 -25.31 17.58
CA SER A 329 -3.84 -24.54 18.34
C SER A 329 -5.21 -24.55 17.67
N ILE A 330 -5.26 -24.45 16.34
CA ILE A 330 -6.50 -24.59 15.55
C ILE A 330 -7.15 -25.96 15.78
N GLY A 331 -6.35 -27.03 15.92
CA GLY A 331 -6.85 -28.38 16.19
C GLY A 331 -7.32 -28.61 17.64
N ARG A 332 -6.85 -27.83 18.61
CA ARG A 332 -7.15 -28.02 20.05
C ARG A 332 -8.21 -27.09 20.62
N SER A 333 -8.46 -25.93 20.00
CA SER A 333 -9.37 -24.92 20.55
C SER A 333 -10.70 -24.86 19.79
N LEU A 334 -11.78 -25.26 20.47
CA LEU A 334 -13.17 -24.97 20.08
C LEU A 334 -13.52 -23.47 20.21
N SER A 335 -12.64 -22.64 20.78
CA SER A 335 -12.93 -21.31 21.33
C SER A 335 -12.18 -20.14 20.67
N LEU A 336 -11.25 -20.37 19.73
CA LEU A 336 -10.72 -19.25 18.94
C LEU A 336 -11.84 -18.70 18.03
N LYS A 337 -12.44 -17.58 18.44
CA LYS A 337 -13.55 -16.85 17.81
C LYS A 337 -13.33 -16.49 16.32
N TYR A 338 -12.17 -16.79 15.76
CA TYR A 338 -11.82 -16.53 14.36
C TYR A 338 -11.58 -17.87 13.65
N ARG A 339 -12.67 -18.59 13.41
CA ARG A 339 -12.66 -19.79 12.58
C ARG A 339 -12.17 -19.45 11.18
N THR A 340 -10.94 -19.81 10.88
CA THR A 340 -10.55 -20.20 9.53
C THR A 340 -10.05 -21.63 9.64
N ASN A 341 -10.76 -22.59 9.03
CA ASN A 341 -10.17 -23.89 8.72
C ASN A 341 -9.07 -23.58 7.70
N ILE A 342 -7.84 -23.29 8.15
CA ILE A 342 -6.71 -22.92 7.29
C ILE A 342 -6.02 -24.22 6.86
N PRO A 343 -6.19 -24.67 5.61
CA PRO A 343 -5.35 -25.73 5.05
C PRO A 343 -3.95 -25.16 4.81
N ILE A 344 -3.09 -25.25 5.84
CA ILE A 344 -1.68 -24.84 5.72
C ILE A 344 -0.94 -25.95 4.97
N HIS A 345 -0.61 -25.70 3.70
CA HIS A 345 0.24 -26.58 2.90
C HIS A 345 1.65 -26.00 2.80
N PHE A 346 2.64 -26.82 3.20
CA PHE A 346 4.05 -26.46 3.08
C PHE A 346 4.49 -26.43 1.61
N PRO A 347 5.31 -25.45 1.19
CA PRO A 347 6.03 -25.58 -0.07
C PRO A 347 6.95 -26.79 0.01
N VAL A 348 6.85 -27.71 -0.95
CA VAL A 348 7.70 -28.92 -1.05
C VAL A 348 9.20 -28.57 -1.16
N THR A 349 9.53 -27.32 -1.50
CA THR A 349 10.90 -26.79 -1.58
C THR A 349 11.51 -26.39 -0.24
N LEU A 350 10.69 -26.12 0.78
CA LEU A 350 11.18 -25.71 2.10
C LEU A 350 11.87 -26.88 2.85
N PRO A 351 11.33 -28.12 2.83
CA PRO A 351 12.04 -29.29 3.33
C PRO A 351 13.36 -29.59 2.60
N LEU A 352 13.48 -29.23 1.31
CA LEU A 352 14.71 -29.46 0.53
C LEU A 352 15.84 -28.49 0.93
N PHE A 353 15.51 -27.24 1.26
CA PHE A 353 16.47 -26.29 1.83
C PHE A 353 16.94 -26.74 3.23
N VAL A 354 16.02 -27.24 4.06
CA VAL A 354 16.33 -27.77 5.40
C VAL A 354 17.12 -29.08 5.33
N ALA A 355 16.81 -29.98 4.39
CA ALA A 355 17.55 -31.22 4.16
C ALA A 355 18.96 -30.96 3.60
N GLY A 356 19.12 -29.97 2.71
CA GLY A 356 20.44 -29.52 2.22
C GLY A 356 21.32 -28.87 3.29
N ALA A 357 20.74 -28.49 4.42
CA ALA A 357 21.42 -27.92 5.58
C ALA A 357 21.76 -28.94 6.69
N GLY A 358 21.49 -30.23 6.47
CA GLY A 358 21.84 -31.29 7.43
C GLY A 358 20.93 -31.40 8.65
N ILE A 359 19.69 -30.90 8.57
CA ILE A 359 18.68 -31.07 9.62
C ILE A 359 17.82 -32.28 9.26
N ASP A 360 17.81 -33.28 10.14
CA ASP A 360 17.01 -34.49 9.95
C ASP A 360 15.51 -34.16 9.88
N GLN A 361 14.81 -34.75 8.91
CA GLN A 361 13.36 -34.60 8.75
C GLN A 361 12.58 -35.03 10.03
N HIS A 362 13.21 -35.85 10.87
CA HIS A 362 12.67 -36.34 12.13
C HIS A 362 12.60 -35.27 13.23
N ASP A 363 13.42 -34.21 13.17
CA ASP A 363 13.40 -33.07 14.10
C ASP A 363 12.33 -32.02 13.75
N MET A 364 11.77 -32.08 12.53
CA MET A 364 10.77 -31.11 12.05
C MET A 364 9.31 -31.50 12.32
N GLY A 365 9.04 -32.72 12.80
CA GLY A 365 7.68 -33.18 13.12
C GLY A 365 6.66 -32.98 11.98
N LEU A 366 7.12 -33.08 10.72
CA LEU A 366 6.30 -33.00 9.52
C LEU A 366 5.60 -34.32 9.22
#